data_AF-A0A9F2WJG1-F1
#
_entry.id   AF-A0A9F2WJG1-F1
#
_cell.length_a   1.000
_cell.length_b   1.000
_cell.length_c   1.000
_cell.angle_alpha   90.00
_cell.angle_beta   90.00
_cell.angle_gamma   90.00
#
_symmetry.space_group_name_H-M   'P 1'
#
loop_
_entity.id
_entity.type
_entity.pdbx_description
1 polymer ?
#
loop_
_entity_poly.entity_id
_entity_poly.type
_entity_poly.pdbx_seq_one_letter_code
_entity_poly.pdbx_strand_id
1 'polypeptide(L)'
;MAWVLRDHPAPEISAAILGTQYRTPYRCDASSASAIRHLLEEEHFFVIGCADLHLLDMLTPTERKRQGYIHELIVTEENYVNDLQLVTEIFQKPLMDSELLTEKEVAMIFVNWKELIMCNIKLLKALRVRKKMSGERMPVKMIGDILTAQLPHMQPYIRFCSCQLNGAALIQQKTDEVPDFKEFVKKLAMDPRCKGMPLSSFLLKPMQRVTRYPLIIKN
;
A
#
# COMPACT_ATOMS: atom_id res chain seq x y z
N MET A 1 38.50 -15.99 -17.64
CA MET A 1 37.91 -14.63 -17.51
C MET A 1 36.42 -14.78 -17.18
N ALA A 2 36.03 -15.32 -16.03
CA ALA A 2 36.00 -14.64 -14.73
C ALA A 2 35.29 -13.28 -14.78
N TRP A 3 33.96 -13.28 -14.69
CA TRP A 3 33.18 -12.32 -13.88
C TRP A 3 32.02 -13.07 -13.24
N VAL A 4 32.26 -13.41 -11.97
CA VAL A 4 31.32 -13.96 -10.99
C VAL A 4 30.58 -12.79 -10.35
N LEU A 5 29.27 -12.73 -10.57
CA LEU A 5 28.29 -12.09 -9.68
C LEU A 5 27.23 -13.17 -9.43
N ARG A 6 27.52 -14.18 -8.60
CA ARG A 6 27.41 -14.15 -7.13
C ARG A 6 26.06 -13.61 -6.70
N ASP A 7 25.16 -14.56 -6.43
CA ASP A 7 24.15 -14.56 -5.38
C ASP A 7 24.00 -13.22 -4.64
N HIS A 8 23.06 -12.40 -5.09
CA HIS A 8 22.34 -11.52 -4.19
C HIS A 8 20.98 -12.15 -3.94
N PRO A 9 20.64 -12.48 -2.68
CA PRO A 9 19.30 -12.96 -2.37
C PRO A 9 18.31 -11.83 -2.74
N ALA A 10 17.32 -12.16 -3.55
CA ALA A 10 16.14 -11.30 -3.69
C ALA A 10 15.65 -10.97 -2.26
N PRO A 11 15.32 -9.69 -1.95
CA PRO A 11 14.96 -9.31 -0.59
C PRO A 11 13.81 -10.18 -0.11
N GLU A 12 14.05 -10.88 1.00
CA GLU A 12 13.25 -11.91 1.66
C GLU A 12 11.84 -11.47 2.07
N ILE A 13 11.38 -10.29 1.65
CA ILE A 13 10.05 -9.74 1.96
C ILE A 13 8.95 -10.65 1.41
N SER A 14 9.13 -11.23 0.22
CA SER A 14 8.13 -12.15 -0.34
C SER A 14 8.08 -13.50 0.38
N ALA A 15 9.17 -13.94 1.00
CA ALA A 15 9.25 -15.21 1.73
C ALA A 15 8.87 -15.03 3.22
N ALA A 16 9.18 -13.90 3.84
CA ALA A 16 8.78 -13.58 5.21
C ALA A 16 7.26 -13.36 5.34
N ILE A 17 6.60 -12.84 4.30
CA ILE A 17 5.14 -12.63 4.29
C ILE A 17 4.38 -13.92 3.96
N LEU A 18 4.99 -14.89 3.27
CA LEU A 18 4.31 -16.12 2.80
C LEU A 18 4.83 -17.43 3.43
N GLY A 19 5.95 -17.43 4.15
CA GLY A 19 6.73 -18.65 4.39
C GLY A 19 7.14 -18.97 5.84
N THR A 20 6.88 -18.11 6.82
CA THR A 20 7.22 -18.44 8.21
C THR A 20 6.02 -18.98 8.95
N GLN A 21 6.04 -20.30 9.18
CA GLN A 21 5.32 -20.96 10.27
C GLN A 21 5.77 -20.37 11.62
N TYR A 22 5.24 -19.20 11.98
CA TYR A 22 5.38 -18.69 13.33
C TYR A 22 4.30 -19.33 14.20
N ARG A 23 4.76 -20.28 15.00
CA ARG A 23 4.08 -20.86 16.15
C ARG A 23 3.89 -19.75 17.19
N THR A 24 2.83 -18.96 17.07
CA THR A 24 2.34 -18.05 18.12
C THR A 24 1.48 -18.84 19.12
N PRO A 25 1.35 -18.43 20.39
CA PRO A 25 0.52 -19.13 21.37
C PRO A 25 -0.99 -18.96 21.14
N TYR A 26 -1.40 -18.17 20.14
CA TYR A 26 -2.79 -17.94 19.80
C TYR A 26 -3.08 -18.61 18.46
N ARG A 27 -3.85 -19.70 18.50
CA ARG A 27 -4.41 -20.36 17.32
C ARG A 27 -5.11 -19.32 16.45
N CYS A 28 -4.53 -18.99 15.30
CA CYS A 28 -5.27 -18.32 14.24
C CYS A 28 -6.23 -19.35 13.63
N ASP A 29 -7.54 -19.10 13.76
CA ASP A 29 -8.53 -19.91 13.07
C ASP A 29 -8.38 -19.76 11.55
N ALA A 30 -8.46 -20.89 10.84
CA ALA A 30 -8.25 -21.00 9.39
C ALA A 30 -9.23 -20.17 8.54
N SER A 31 -10.23 -19.55 9.16
CA SER A 31 -11.24 -18.70 8.51
C SER A 31 -10.69 -17.32 8.08
N SER A 32 -9.69 -16.77 8.77
CA SER A 32 -9.21 -15.40 8.50
C SER A 32 -8.28 -15.29 7.28
N ALA A 33 -7.66 -16.39 6.86
CA ALA A 33 -6.79 -16.43 5.67
C ALA A 33 -7.56 -16.49 4.34
N SER A 34 -8.88 -16.72 4.37
CA SER A 34 -9.74 -16.72 3.18
C SER A 34 -10.26 -15.32 2.84
N ALA A 35 -10.60 -14.51 3.86
CA ALA A 35 -11.09 -13.14 3.67
C ALA A 35 -10.08 -12.23 2.96
N ILE A 36 -8.79 -12.44 3.24
CA ILE A 36 -7.67 -11.71 2.61
C ILE A 36 -7.49 -12.13 1.15
N ARG A 37 -7.73 -13.41 0.81
CA ARG A 37 -7.66 -13.91 -0.57
C ARG A 37 -8.79 -13.38 -1.44
N HIS A 38 -10.00 -13.26 -0.88
CA HIS A 38 -11.18 -12.82 -1.62
C HIS A 38 -11.17 -11.32 -1.99
N LEU A 39 -10.35 -10.51 -1.30
CA LEU A 39 -10.21 -9.06 -1.52
C LEU A 39 -9.07 -8.68 -2.48
N LEU A 40 -8.37 -9.66 -3.08
CA LEU A 40 -7.24 -9.46 -3.99
C LEU A 40 -7.63 -9.52 -5.48
N GLU A 41 -8.88 -9.84 -5.82
CA GLU A 41 -9.29 -10.14 -7.20
C GLU A 41 -9.91 -8.97 -7.97
N GLU A 42 -10.26 -7.86 -7.32
CA GLU A 42 -10.86 -6.71 -8.02
C GLU A 42 -9.81 -5.62 -8.27
N GLU A 43 -9.53 -5.37 -9.55
CA GLU A 43 -9.23 -4.07 -10.19
C GLU A 43 -8.20 -4.25 -11.32
N HIS A 44 -8.75 -4.46 -12.52
CA HIS A 44 -8.04 -4.69 -13.76
C HIS A 44 -8.28 -3.55 -14.77
N PHE A 45 -8.40 -2.30 -14.29
CA PHE A 45 -8.84 -1.21 -15.14
C PHE A 45 -8.23 0.14 -14.76
N PHE A 46 -7.01 0.44 -15.22
CA PHE A 46 -6.64 1.82 -15.60
C PHE A 46 -5.34 1.88 -16.44
N VAL A 47 -5.31 1.22 -17.58
CA VAL A 47 -4.26 1.47 -18.58
C VAL A 47 -4.84 2.46 -19.58
N ILE A 48 -4.46 3.73 -19.47
CA ILE A 48 -4.27 4.75 -20.53
C ILE A 48 -4.31 6.11 -19.83
N GLY A 49 -3.13 6.67 -19.57
CA GLY A 49 -2.99 8.04 -19.10
C GLY A 49 -1.59 8.55 -19.41
N CYS A 50 -1.52 9.60 -20.23
CA CYS A 50 -0.39 10.53 -20.36
C CYS A 50 0.95 10.05 -20.97
N ALA A 51 0.91 9.55 -22.20
CA ALA A 51 1.96 9.89 -23.17
C ALA A 51 1.33 10.24 -24.53
N ASP A 52 1.85 11.28 -25.18
CA ASP A 52 1.43 11.70 -26.53
C ASP A 52 1.38 10.49 -27.45
N LEU A 53 0.21 10.24 -28.07
CA LEU A 53 -0.03 9.10 -28.96
C LEU A 53 1.07 8.98 -30.02
N HIS A 54 1.54 10.12 -30.54
CA HIS A 54 2.58 10.23 -31.57
C HIS A 54 3.97 9.72 -31.16
N LEU A 55 4.36 9.87 -29.88
CA LEU A 55 5.67 9.37 -29.43
C LEU A 55 5.61 7.90 -29.01
N LEU A 56 4.45 7.45 -28.52
CA LEU A 56 4.20 6.03 -28.27
C LEU A 56 4.14 5.23 -29.59
N ASP A 57 3.70 5.85 -30.69
CA ASP A 57 3.63 5.25 -32.04
C ASP A 57 4.99 4.96 -32.66
N MET A 58 6.04 5.62 -32.20
CA MET A 58 7.43 5.34 -32.55
C MET A 58 8.06 4.20 -31.71
N LEU A 59 7.41 3.77 -30.62
CA LEU A 59 7.92 2.75 -29.70
C LEU A 59 7.42 1.36 -30.09
N THR A 60 8.25 0.34 -29.81
CA THR A 60 7.82 -1.04 -29.96
C THR A 60 6.62 -1.32 -29.05
N PRO A 61 5.71 -2.24 -29.43
CA PRO A 61 4.58 -2.62 -28.58
C PRO A 61 5.00 -3.01 -27.15
N THR A 62 6.14 -3.68 -27.02
CA THR A 62 6.76 -4.05 -25.73
C THR A 62 7.13 -2.82 -24.90
N GLU A 63 7.79 -1.83 -25.50
CA GLU A 63 8.20 -0.61 -24.79
C GLU A 63 7.00 0.27 -24.42
N ARG A 64 5.98 0.35 -25.28
CA ARG A 64 4.72 1.02 -24.96
C ARG A 64 4.05 0.41 -23.73
N LYS A 65 3.99 -0.92 -23.67
CA LYS A 65 3.44 -1.66 -22.53
C LYS A 65 4.24 -1.41 -21.25
N ARG A 66 5.58 -1.42 -21.34
CA ARG A 66 6.48 -1.12 -20.21
C ARG A 66 6.28 0.31 -19.66
N GLN A 67 6.15 1.31 -20.54
CA GLN A 67 5.85 2.68 -20.12
C GLN A 67 4.47 2.78 -19.45
N GLY A 68 3.49 2.03 -19.95
CA GLY A 68 2.17 1.90 -19.31
C GLY A 68 2.27 1.41 -17.87
N TYR A 69 3.00 0.31 -17.63
CA TYR A 69 3.19 -0.22 -16.28
C TYR A 69 3.96 0.72 -15.35
N ILE A 70 4.98 1.42 -15.86
CA ILE A 70 5.72 2.42 -15.06
C ILE A 70 4.79 3.57 -14.68
N HIS A 71 4.00 4.07 -15.62
CA HIS A 71 3.03 5.13 -15.33
C HIS A 71 1.98 4.67 -14.31
N GLU A 72 1.42 3.47 -14.50
CA GLU A 72 0.48 2.87 -13.57
C GLU A 72 1.08 2.72 -12.16
N LEU A 73 2.32 2.25 -12.05
CA LEU A 73 3.03 2.18 -10.77
C LEU A 73 3.09 3.54 -10.08
N ILE A 74 3.45 4.61 -10.80
CA ILE A 74 3.57 5.96 -10.23
C ILE A 74 2.19 6.48 -9.78
N VAL A 75 1.18 6.39 -10.64
CA VAL A 75 -0.16 6.90 -10.35
C VAL A 75 -0.79 6.13 -9.18
N THR A 76 -0.67 4.81 -9.18
CA THR A 76 -1.21 3.98 -8.09
C THR A 76 -0.46 4.20 -6.79
N GLU A 77 0.85 4.46 -6.81
CA GLU A 77 1.63 4.81 -5.61
C GLU A 77 1.23 6.19 -5.06
N GLU A 78 0.98 7.15 -5.95
CA GLU A 78 0.48 8.48 -5.58
C GLU A 78 -0.88 8.40 -4.89
N ASN A 79 -1.84 7.70 -5.52
CA ASN A 79 -3.16 7.49 -4.95
C ASN A 79 -3.07 6.77 -3.60
N TYR A 80 -2.22 5.76 -3.49
CA TYR A 80 -2.02 5.04 -2.25
C TYR A 80 -1.45 5.92 -1.14
N VAL A 81 -0.41 6.73 -1.40
CA VAL A 81 0.14 7.67 -0.41
C VAL A 81 -0.90 8.70 0.01
N ASN A 82 -1.68 9.24 -0.94
CA ASN A 82 -2.76 10.17 -0.64
C ASN A 82 -3.82 9.54 0.26
N ASP A 83 -4.23 8.29 -0.01
CA ASP A 83 -5.16 7.55 0.85
C ASP A 83 -4.60 7.38 2.27
N LEU A 84 -3.31 7.04 2.43
CA LEU A 84 -2.71 6.89 3.76
C LEU A 84 -2.69 8.21 4.55
N GLN A 85 -2.40 9.32 3.87
CA GLN A 85 -2.42 10.66 4.47
C GLN A 85 -3.84 11.09 4.83
N LEU A 86 -4.81 10.80 3.96
CA LEU A 86 -6.23 11.05 4.21
C LEU A 86 -6.69 10.33 5.48
N VAL A 87 -6.27 9.09 5.69
CA VAL A 87 -6.61 8.35 6.92
C VAL A 87 -6.13 9.06 8.18
N THR A 88 -4.94 9.66 8.12
CA THR A 88 -4.38 10.42 9.24
C THR A 88 -5.24 11.65 9.55
N GLU A 89 -5.65 12.36 8.51
CA GLU A 89 -6.40 13.62 8.62
C GLU A 89 -7.86 13.40 9.04
N ILE A 90 -8.55 12.45 8.39
CA ILE A 90 -10.00 12.25 8.54
C ILE A 90 -10.32 11.35 9.71
N PHE A 91 -9.51 10.32 9.97
CA PHE A 91 -9.84 9.32 10.97
C PHE A 91 -8.95 9.42 12.19
N GLN A 92 -7.62 9.38 12.02
CA GLN A 92 -6.72 9.28 13.16
C GLN A 92 -6.79 10.50 14.08
N LYS A 93 -6.65 11.73 13.54
CA LYS A 93 -6.70 12.94 14.36
C LYS A 93 -8.06 13.11 15.05
N PRO A 94 -9.21 13.04 14.36
CA PRO A 94 -10.50 13.21 15.02
C PRO A 94 -10.81 12.11 16.04
N LEU A 95 -10.31 10.87 15.84
CA LEU A 95 -10.46 9.79 16.84
C LEU A 95 -9.59 9.99 18.07
N MET A 96 -8.44 10.68 17.96
CA MET A 96 -7.64 11.07 19.11
C MET A 96 -8.32 12.18 19.91
N ASP A 97 -8.95 13.13 19.22
CA ASP A 97 -9.56 14.31 19.83
C ASP A 97 -10.98 14.06 20.40
N SER A 98 -11.64 12.98 19.99
CA SER A 98 -13.04 12.69 20.38
C SER A 98 -13.20 11.99 21.73
N GLU A 99 -12.11 11.53 22.34
CA GLU A 99 -12.10 10.73 23.58
C GLU A 99 -12.91 9.40 23.51
N LEU A 100 -13.41 9.02 22.32
CA LEU A 100 -14.12 7.75 22.09
C LEU A 100 -13.20 6.52 22.15
N LEU A 101 -11.89 6.76 21.98
CA LEU A 101 -10.84 5.78 22.09
C LEU A 101 -9.74 6.31 23.00
N THR A 102 -9.13 5.43 23.78
CA THR A 102 -7.89 5.73 24.49
C THR A 102 -6.73 5.85 23.51
N GLU A 103 -5.67 6.56 23.90
CA GLU A 103 -4.45 6.68 23.08
C GLU A 103 -3.85 5.30 22.72
N LYS A 104 -3.96 4.32 23.62
CA LYS A 104 -3.54 2.94 23.40
C LYS A 104 -4.36 2.24 22.32
N GLU A 105 -5.69 2.44 22.33
CA GLU A 105 -6.60 1.88 21.32
C GLU A 105 -6.34 2.50 19.95
N VAL A 106 -6.14 3.82 19.88
CA VAL A 106 -5.74 4.50 18.63
C VAL A 106 -4.40 3.94 18.12
N ALA A 107 -3.41 3.77 18.99
CA ALA A 107 -2.11 3.21 18.60
C ALA A 107 -2.21 1.74 18.13
N MET A 108 -3.21 0.98 18.62
CA MET A 108 -3.50 -0.38 18.17
C MET A 108 -4.20 -0.42 16.82
N ILE A 109 -5.05 0.56 16.52
CA ILE A 109 -5.73 0.68 15.21
C ILE A 109 -4.76 1.17 14.13
N PHE A 110 -3.98 2.20 14.44
CA PHE A 110 -3.06 2.86 13.51
C PHE A 110 -1.60 2.45 13.77
N VAL A 111 -1.36 1.12 13.80
CA VAL A 111 -0.04 0.55 14.09
C VAL A 111 0.99 1.13 13.15
N ASN A 112 2.02 1.78 13.70
CA ASN A 112 3.16 2.35 12.97
C ASN A 112 2.78 3.13 11.67
N TRP A 113 1.60 3.75 11.66
CA TRP A 113 1.01 4.34 10.45
C TRP A 113 1.87 5.43 9.81
N LYS A 114 2.49 6.26 10.66
CA LYS A 114 3.44 7.30 10.21
C LYS A 114 4.65 6.70 9.49
N GLU A 115 5.17 5.57 9.96
CA GLU A 115 6.31 4.89 9.33
C GLU A 115 5.94 4.33 7.96
N LEU A 116 4.73 3.75 7.83
CA LEU A 116 4.17 3.33 6.54
C LEU A 116 4.07 4.50 5.56
N ILE A 117 3.51 5.64 5.98
CA ILE A 117 3.42 6.83 5.13
C ILE A 117 4.83 7.27 4.68
N MET A 118 5.79 7.33 5.61
CA MET A 118 7.14 7.81 5.31
C MET A 118 7.88 6.95 4.29
N CYS A 119 7.80 5.61 4.37
CA CYS A 119 8.49 4.75 3.41
C CYS A 119 7.88 4.87 1.99
N ASN A 120 6.55 4.95 1.89
CA ASN A 120 5.88 5.09 0.60
C ASN A 120 6.08 6.50 -0.01
N ILE A 121 6.14 7.57 0.80
CA ILE A 121 6.52 8.91 0.33
C ILE A 121 7.93 8.90 -0.28
N LYS A 122 8.89 8.20 0.34
CA LYS A 122 10.26 8.09 -0.19
C LYS A 122 10.28 7.40 -1.54
N LEU A 123 9.54 6.28 -1.67
CA LEU A 123 9.38 5.58 -2.95
C LEU A 123 8.75 6.51 -4.01
N LEU A 124 7.59 7.10 -3.71
CA LEU A 124 6.88 8.00 -4.62
C LEU A 124 7.76 9.17 -5.08
N LYS A 125 8.50 9.78 -4.14
CA LYS A 125 9.42 10.88 -4.46
C LYS A 125 10.52 10.43 -5.42
N ALA A 126 11.12 9.27 -5.20
CA ALA A 126 12.15 8.73 -6.09
C ALA A 126 11.59 8.47 -7.50
N LEU A 127 10.39 7.86 -7.59
CA LEU A 127 9.71 7.58 -8.85
C LEU A 127 9.37 8.88 -9.61
N ARG A 128 8.83 9.89 -8.93
CA ARG A 128 8.51 11.21 -9.52
C ARG A 128 9.75 11.93 -10.02
N VAL A 129 10.84 11.93 -9.25
CA VAL A 129 12.12 12.52 -9.66
C VAL A 129 12.62 11.85 -10.94
N ARG A 130 12.54 10.51 -11.03
CA ARG A 130 12.95 9.78 -12.24
C ARG A 130 12.10 10.14 -13.46
N LYS A 131 10.79 10.25 -13.31
CA LYS A 131 9.90 10.67 -14.40
C LYS A 131 10.23 12.10 -14.85
N LYS A 132 10.42 13.03 -13.90
CA LYS A 132 10.79 14.43 -14.18
C LYS A 132 12.14 14.55 -14.88
N MET A 133 13.16 13.82 -14.42
CA MET A 133 14.51 13.83 -15.00
C MET A 133 14.55 13.21 -16.41
N SER A 134 13.67 12.26 -16.69
CA SER A 134 13.55 11.70 -18.04
C SER A 134 12.95 12.72 -19.01
N GLY A 135 12.10 13.63 -18.51
CA GLY A 135 11.30 14.58 -19.28
C GLY A 135 9.84 14.11 -19.33
N GLU A 136 8.90 15.07 -19.21
CA GLU A 136 7.45 14.81 -19.16
C GLU A 136 6.99 13.87 -20.30
N ARG A 137 7.56 14.08 -21.48
CA ARG A 137 7.21 13.39 -22.73
C ARG A 137 8.15 12.25 -23.09
N MET A 138 9.18 11.96 -22.31
CA MET A 138 10.16 10.93 -22.68
C MET A 138 9.93 9.61 -21.93
N PRO A 139 10.27 8.47 -22.56
CA PRO A 139 10.18 7.17 -21.92
C PRO A 139 11.18 7.04 -20.77
N VAL A 140 10.72 6.48 -19.65
CA VAL A 140 11.58 6.19 -18.48
C VAL A 140 12.43 4.96 -18.79
N LYS A 141 13.74 5.13 -18.94
CA LYS A 141 14.64 4.05 -19.35
C LYS A 141 14.81 2.95 -18.30
N MET A 142 14.88 3.32 -17.02
CA MET A 142 15.14 2.39 -15.92
C MET A 142 14.37 2.80 -14.67
N ILE A 143 13.80 1.80 -13.98
CA ILE A 143 13.10 1.96 -12.69
C ILE A 143 13.52 0.92 -11.65
N GLY A 144 14.14 -0.18 -12.07
CA GLY A 144 14.50 -1.30 -11.20
C GLY A 144 15.52 -0.93 -10.13
N ASP A 145 16.39 0.05 -10.39
CA ASP A 145 17.33 0.61 -9.42
C ASP A 145 16.61 1.30 -8.25
N ILE A 146 15.54 2.05 -8.52
CA ILE A 146 14.71 2.68 -7.48
C ILE A 146 14.02 1.61 -6.65
N LEU A 147 13.40 0.62 -7.29
CA LEU A 147 12.70 -0.46 -6.59
C LEU A 147 13.67 -1.25 -5.71
N THR A 148 14.85 -1.59 -6.24
CA THR A 148 15.89 -2.31 -5.48
C THR A 148 16.38 -1.49 -4.29
N ALA A 149 16.50 -0.17 -4.43
CA ALA A 149 16.91 0.70 -3.33
C ALA A 149 15.80 0.94 -2.28
N GLN A 150 14.52 1.01 -2.68
CA GLN A 150 13.43 1.42 -1.80
C GLN A 150 12.69 0.24 -1.14
N LEU A 151 12.51 -0.88 -1.84
CA LEU A 151 11.75 -2.02 -1.30
C LEU A 151 12.33 -2.62 -0.01
N PRO A 152 13.66 -2.72 0.17
CA PRO A 152 14.22 -3.19 1.45
C PRO A 152 13.80 -2.35 2.66
N HIS A 153 13.44 -1.08 2.46
CA HIS A 153 12.98 -0.17 3.51
C HIS A 153 11.47 -0.28 3.82
N MET A 154 10.75 -1.23 3.20
CA MET A 154 9.33 -1.50 3.46
C MET A 154 9.08 -2.38 4.70
N GLN A 155 10.06 -2.50 5.60
CA GLN A 155 9.92 -3.19 6.89
C GLN A 155 8.70 -2.78 7.73
N PRO A 156 8.23 -1.50 7.72
CA PRO A 156 7.02 -1.11 8.43
C PRO A 156 5.78 -1.94 8.10
N TYR A 157 5.69 -2.51 6.88
CA TYR A 157 4.58 -3.40 6.50
C TYR A 157 4.55 -4.70 7.29
N ILE A 158 5.72 -5.23 7.69
CA ILE A 158 5.79 -6.47 8.48
C ILE A 158 5.10 -6.24 9.83
N ARG A 159 5.45 -5.14 10.51
CA ARG A 159 4.86 -4.77 11.80
C ARG A 159 3.36 -4.49 11.66
N PHE A 160 2.98 -3.71 10.64
CA PHE A 160 1.59 -3.39 10.39
C PHE A 160 0.76 -4.66 10.18
N CYS A 161 1.13 -5.48 9.18
CA CYS A 161 0.38 -6.71 8.85
C CYS A 161 0.31 -7.70 10.01
N SER A 162 1.34 -7.77 10.86
CA SER A 162 1.34 -8.66 12.04
C SER A 162 0.34 -8.25 13.12
N CYS A 163 0.06 -6.95 13.25
CA CYS A 163 -0.82 -6.41 14.29
C CYS A 163 -2.18 -5.96 13.76
N GLN A 164 -2.35 -5.86 12.44
CA GLN A 164 -3.52 -5.24 11.82
C GLN A 164 -4.83 -5.95 12.17
N LEU A 165 -4.81 -7.28 12.35
CA LEU A 165 -5.99 -8.03 12.76
C LEU A 165 -6.51 -7.60 14.14
N ASN A 166 -5.61 -7.24 15.07
CA ASN A 166 -6.01 -6.76 16.40
C ASN A 166 -6.69 -5.39 16.29
N GLY A 167 -6.15 -4.48 15.46
CA GLY A 167 -6.76 -3.19 15.19
C GLY A 167 -8.13 -3.31 14.53
N ALA A 168 -8.28 -4.23 13.57
CA ALA A 168 -9.55 -4.51 12.91
C ALA A 168 -10.59 -5.09 13.88
N ALA A 169 -10.20 -6.04 14.73
CA ALA A 169 -11.06 -6.61 15.76
C ALA A 169 -11.52 -5.54 16.77
N LEU A 170 -10.62 -4.65 17.18
CA LEU A 170 -10.94 -3.54 18.08
C LEU A 170 -11.93 -2.55 17.44
N ILE A 171 -11.75 -2.19 16.16
CA ILE A 171 -12.73 -1.36 15.43
C ILE A 171 -14.09 -2.04 15.42
N GLN A 172 -14.14 -3.34 15.11
CA GLN A 172 -15.39 -4.08 15.05
C GLN A 172 -16.08 -4.09 16.41
N GLN A 173 -15.35 -4.44 17.47
CA GLN A 173 -15.86 -4.43 18.84
C GLN A 173 -16.42 -3.06 19.23
N LYS A 174 -15.66 -1.97 19.00
CA LYS A 174 -16.12 -0.61 19.31
C LYS A 174 -17.34 -0.20 18.49
N THR A 175 -17.42 -0.67 17.24
CA THR A 175 -18.58 -0.41 16.37
C THR A 175 -19.84 -1.12 16.87
N ASP A 176 -19.70 -2.29 17.48
CA ASP A 176 -20.83 -3.08 17.99
C ASP A 176 -21.26 -2.65 19.40
N GLU A 177 -20.30 -2.30 20.26
CA GLU A 177 -20.55 -2.00 21.68
C GLU A 177 -20.79 -0.51 21.97
N VAL A 178 -20.25 0.41 21.14
CA VAL A 178 -20.28 1.85 21.41
C VAL A 178 -21.00 2.59 20.26
N PRO A 179 -22.30 2.92 20.41
CA PRO A 179 -23.08 3.59 19.38
C PRO A 179 -22.48 4.92 18.91
N ASP A 180 -21.95 5.71 19.85
CA ASP A 180 -21.32 7.00 19.56
C ASP A 180 -20.07 6.83 18.67
N PHE A 181 -19.27 5.78 18.92
CA PHE A 181 -18.12 5.45 18.07
C PHE A 181 -18.55 5.07 16.65
N LYS A 182 -19.58 4.22 16.54
CA LYS A 182 -20.14 3.81 15.24
C LYS A 182 -20.65 5.01 14.44
N GLU A 183 -21.43 5.89 15.07
CA GLU A 183 -21.95 7.08 14.42
C GLU A 183 -20.83 8.06 14.04
N PHE A 184 -19.85 8.25 14.94
CA PHE A 184 -18.71 9.11 14.69
C PHE A 184 -17.88 8.64 13.50
N VAL A 185 -17.46 7.37 13.45
CA VAL A 185 -16.68 6.82 12.33
C VAL A 185 -17.48 6.86 11.02
N LYS A 186 -18.80 6.59 11.08
CA LYS A 186 -19.69 6.72 9.92
C LYS A 186 -19.74 8.16 9.42
N LYS A 187 -19.84 9.15 10.31
CA LYS A 187 -19.82 10.58 9.96
C LYS A 187 -18.50 10.98 9.31
N LEU A 188 -17.36 10.49 9.83
CA LEU A 188 -16.05 10.75 9.22
C LEU A 188 -15.95 10.17 7.80
N ALA A 189 -16.50 8.98 7.57
CA ALA A 189 -16.53 8.35 6.25
C ALA A 189 -17.45 9.08 5.23
N MET A 190 -18.28 10.03 5.68
CA MET A 190 -19.07 10.90 4.79
C MET A 190 -18.25 12.05 4.18
N ASP A 191 -16.99 12.25 4.58
CA ASP A 191 -16.10 13.20 3.90
C ASP A 191 -16.03 12.83 2.40
N PRO A 192 -16.28 13.77 1.46
CA PRO A 192 -16.27 13.48 0.03
C PRO A 192 -14.98 12.81 -0.47
N ARG A 193 -13.84 13.10 0.18
CA ARG A 193 -12.53 12.51 -0.15
C ARG A 193 -12.48 11.02 0.17
N CYS A 194 -13.27 10.55 1.13
CA CYS A 194 -13.38 9.12 1.47
C CYS A 194 -14.18 8.33 0.43
N LYS A 195 -14.96 9.00 -0.45
CA LYS A 195 -15.80 8.36 -1.48
C LYS A 195 -16.75 7.28 -0.90
N GLY A 196 -17.21 7.47 0.34
CA GLY A 196 -18.07 6.51 1.05
C GLY A 196 -17.35 5.26 1.55
N MET A 197 -16.03 5.16 1.43
CA MET A 197 -15.24 4.04 1.94
C MET A 197 -15.11 4.11 3.47
N PRO A 198 -15.42 3.04 4.21
CA PRO A 198 -15.27 3.00 5.65
C PRO A 198 -13.79 2.90 6.06
N LEU A 199 -13.49 3.26 7.32
CA LEU A 199 -12.13 3.20 7.90
C LEU A 199 -11.49 1.81 7.73
N SER A 200 -12.25 0.74 7.96
CA SER A 200 -11.76 -0.64 7.83
C SER A 200 -11.19 -0.94 6.44
N SER A 201 -11.83 -0.46 5.37
CA SER A 201 -11.36 -0.62 4.01
C SER A 201 -10.06 0.14 3.74
N PHE A 202 -9.89 1.34 4.29
CA PHE A 202 -8.63 2.08 4.16
C PHE A 202 -7.47 1.37 4.86
N LEU A 203 -7.71 0.77 6.03
CA LEU A 203 -6.67 0.07 6.78
C LEU A 203 -6.26 -1.28 6.13
N LEU A 204 -7.03 -1.77 5.16
CA LEU A 204 -6.64 -2.95 4.36
C LEU A 204 -5.70 -2.61 3.20
N LYS A 205 -5.70 -1.35 2.73
CA LYS A 205 -4.89 -0.92 1.58
C LYS A 205 -3.40 -1.23 1.71
N PRO A 206 -2.72 -1.08 2.86
CA PRO A 206 -1.32 -1.46 2.98
C PRO A 206 -1.05 -2.93 2.69
N MET A 207 -1.92 -3.82 3.18
CA MET A 207 -1.79 -5.24 2.90
C MET A 207 -1.99 -5.53 1.40
N GLN A 208 -2.97 -4.88 0.78
CA GLN A 208 -3.22 -5.00 -0.66
C GLN A 208 -2.05 -4.43 -1.47
N ARG A 209 -1.40 -3.35 -1.01
CA ARG A 209 -0.31 -2.71 -1.76
C ARG A 209 0.95 -3.56 -1.76
N VAL A 210 1.34 -4.11 -0.61
CA VAL A 210 2.60 -4.87 -0.51
C VAL A 210 2.59 -6.12 -1.39
N THR A 211 1.42 -6.75 -1.58
CA THR A 211 1.27 -7.92 -2.46
C THR A 211 1.27 -7.57 -3.95
N ARG A 212 1.08 -6.30 -4.33
CA ARG A 212 1.10 -5.84 -5.73
C ARG A 212 2.52 -5.61 -6.25
N TYR A 213 3.49 -5.25 -5.40
CA TYR A 213 4.87 -5.00 -5.87
C TYR A 213 5.49 -6.17 -6.65
N PRO A 214 5.40 -7.44 -6.21
CA PRO A 214 5.93 -8.57 -6.97
C PRO A 214 5.24 -8.77 -8.33
N LEU A 215 3.96 -8.43 -8.46
CA LEU A 215 3.20 -8.55 -9.71
C LEU A 215 3.62 -7.47 -10.70
N ILE A 216 3.83 -6.24 -10.23
CA ILE A 216 4.27 -5.11 -11.06
C ILE A 216 5.71 -5.35 -11.56
N ILE A 217 6.58 -5.96 -10.76
CA ILE A 217 7.98 -6.23 -11.12
C ILE A 217 8.12 -7.36 -12.16
N LYS A 218 7.18 -8.32 -12.16
CA LYS A 218 7.21 -9.47 -13.07
C LYS A 218 6.71 -9.17 -14.49
N ASN A 219 5.96 -8.08 -14.68
CA ASN A 219 5.29 -7.70 -15.93
C ASN A 219 6.12 -6.70 -16.76
#